data_AF-A0A4Q4UBS1-F1
#
_entry.id   AF-A0A4Q4UBS1-F1
#
_cell.length_a   1.000
_cell.length_b   1.000
_cell.length_c   1.000
_cell.angle_alpha   90.00
_cell.angle_beta   90.00
_cell.angle_gamma   90.00
#
_symmetry.space_group_name_H-M   'P 1'
#
loop_
_entity.id
_entity.type
_entity.pdbx_description
1 polymer ?
#
loop_
_entity_poly.entity_id
_entity_poly.type
_entity_poly.pdbx_seq_one_letter_code
_entity_poly.pdbx_strand_id
1 'polypeptide(L)'
;MFFDSSPMPRYLLDSNRPNTHCITYPGIRVFYRPHPKAAELPKDPAPLPLLVFVHGLGGSIAQFHPLLGSLVNSASCLAVDLPGCGVSDFAPTSWDAYTSDALLDLLETVIDEYRGEDQGVVFIAHSMGTALAARLSNRSSTHHTPLPSYVMGLVAICPIAEAPSEAKANSIRRLLWIPEVLFNLWRAWDRWGGLNSASVKRFVGPSADLQTRQLQDRFNSQSRSPVFRRMAWGTLPVYKNGKPMGGLFGEPAWAGLTVPVYLIGGKHDIVTPPHEVEKIQRILESSHTNGNGNSQGLSKANGSTVTTADESASSAPIPDSAAPVDTAKPKRQLPTSIEAISNEDFERERQPDSAEESLENPTTPGDESPQNNIPPQPRHPAKVVKTTLLPAGHAVLYSRSVRTLAGLISDFMNDHITARFSLGTIIKDIVDISHDNPVYDPRNFGNGIKYHKLPTVSKIPPTDMDVANFIKLVDEIREEQKVRAASEPGWSENYVEAIDEFAQGRPNGIRHSHFLDRLALRYCDQKA
;
A
#
# COMPACT_ATOMS: atom_id res chain seq x y z
N MET A 1 5.29 -10.55 -18.88
CA MET A 1 3.89 -10.96 -18.62
C MET A 1 3.16 -9.77 -18.02
N PHE A 2 1.98 -9.43 -18.53
CA PHE A 2 1.05 -8.39 -18.06
C PHE A 2 1.36 -6.94 -18.44
N PHE A 3 1.23 -6.59 -19.73
CA PHE A 3 0.58 -5.34 -20.11
C PHE A 3 -0.29 -5.65 -21.31
N ASP A 4 -1.58 -5.83 -21.03
CA ASP A 4 -2.64 -6.14 -21.98
C ASP A 4 -2.58 -5.22 -23.21
N SER A 5 -2.69 -5.74 -24.42
CA SER A 5 -2.72 -4.95 -25.66
C SER A 5 -4.10 -4.37 -25.97
N SER A 6 -4.99 -4.35 -24.98
CA SER A 6 -6.31 -3.72 -25.08
C SER A 6 -6.27 -2.31 -25.68
N PRO A 7 -7.25 -1.95 -26.52
CA PRO A 7 -7.34 -0.63 -27.11
C PRO A 7 -7.40 0.42 -25.99
N MET A 8 -6.67 1.51 -26.17
CA MET A 8 -6.65 2.59 -25.18
C MET A 8 -7.98 3.34 -25.23
N PRO A 9 -8.73 3.44 -24.12
CA PRO A 9 -9.98 4.17 -24.07
C PRO A 9 -9.80 5.66 -24.39
N ARG A 10 -10.83 6.21 -25.03
CA ARG A 10 -10.98 7.64 -25.30
C ARG A 10 -11.80 8.27 -24.18
N TYR A 11 -11.30 9.37 -23.62
CA TYR A 11 -11.99 10.15 -22.60
C TYR A 11 -12.37 11.52 -23.14
N LEU A 12 -13.65 11.87 -22.97
CA LEU A 12 -14.19 13.20 -23.22
C LEU A 12 -14.50 13.85 -21.89
N LEU A 13 -13.80 14.93 -21.55
CA LEU A 13 -14.04 15.69 -20.33
C LEU A 13 -14.91 16.90 -20.67
N ASP A 14 -16.17 16.86 -20.27
CA ASP A 14 -17.05 18.02 -20.22
C ASP A 14 -16.89 18.68 -18.84
N SER A 15 -16.29 19.86 -18.79
CA SER A 15 -16.04 20.53 -17.52
C SER A 15 -17.24 21.36 -17.09
N ASN A 16 -17.76 21.10 -15.89
CA ASN A 16 -18.68 22.03 -15.21
C ASN A 16 -17.93 23.16 -14.47
N ARG A 17 -16.59 23.16 -14.47
CA ARG A 17 -15.77 24.26 -13.93
C ARG A 17 -15.75 25.47 -14.88
N PRO A 18 -15.88 26.70 -14.35
CA PRO A 18 -15.74 27.91 -15.18
C PRO A 18 -14.32 28.01 -15.76
N ASN A 19 -14.22 28.19 -17.08
CA ASN A 19 -13.00 28.36 -17.89
C ASN A 19 -12.21 27.10 -18.29
N THR A 20 -12.76 25.90 -18.15
CA THR A 20 -12.19 24.70 -18.79
C THR A 20 -12.88 24.44 -20.13
N HIS A 21 -12.10 24.24 -21.19
CA HIS A 21 -12.61 23.82 -22.49
C HIS A 21 -12.85 22.31 -22.48
N CYS A 22 -13.81 21.81 -23.25
CA CYS A 22 -13.99 20.37 -23.45
C CYS A 22 -12.68 19.75 -23.98
N ILE A 23 -12.09 18.83 -23.21
CA ILE A 23 -10.82 18.18 -23.57
C ILE A 23 -11.09 16.73 -23.93
N THR A 24 -10.65 16.32 -25.11
CA THR A 24 -10.69 14.92 -25.54
C THR A 24 -9.30 14.31 -25.48
N TYR A 25 -9.10 13.28 -24.67
CA TYR A 25 -7.93 12.41 -24.71
C TYR A 25 -8.24 11.17 -25.55
N PRO A 26 -7.63 10.99 -26.74
CA PRO A 26 -8.02 9.95 -27.68
C PRO A 26 -7.58 8.53 -27.30
N GLY A 27 -6.53 8.40 -26.47
CA GLY A 27 -6.00 7.10 -26.06
C GLY A 27 -5.25 7.21 -24.74
N ILE A 28 -5.91 6.85 -23.65
CA ILE A 28 -5.29 6.78 -22.32
C ILE A 28 -5.06 5.31 -21.96
N ARG A 29 -3.83 4.99 -21.57
CA ARG A 29 -3.49 3.66 -21.08
C ARG A 29 -3.98 3.50 -19.65
N VAL A 30 -4.92 2.58 -19.49
CA VAL A 30 -5.43 2.12 -18.21
C VAL A 30 -4.97 0.67 -17.98
N PHE A 31 -4.38 0.41 -16.82
CA PHE A 31 -4.14 -0.93 -16.29
C PHE A 31 -5.22 -1.20 -15.25
N TYR A 32 -6.07 -2.19 -15.51
CA TYR A 32 -7.00 -2.70 -14.52
C TYR A 32 -6.77 -4.20 -14.34
N ARG A 33 -6.54 -4.62 -13.11
CA ARG A 33 -6.42 -6.03 -12.75
C ARG A 33 -7.38 -6.33 -11.61
N PRO A 34 -8.48 -7.04 -11.88
CA PRO A 34 -9.34 -7.55 -10.83
C PRO A 34 -8.56 -8.42 -9.86
N HIS A 35 -8.95 -8.42 -8.59
CA HIS A 35 -8.44 -9.38 -7.61
C HIS A 35 -8.66 -10.82 -8.14
N PRO A 36 -7.67 -11.71 -8.10
CA PRO A 36 -7.80 -13.07 -8.64
C PRO A 36 -8.98 -13.86 -8.08
N LYS A 37 -9.31 -13.61 -6.80
CA LYS A 37 -10.45 -14.22 -6.09
C LYS A 37 -11.62 -13.26 -5.87
N ALA A 38 -11.80 -12.24 -6.73
CA ALA A 38 -12.82 -11.21 -6.53
C ALA A 38 -14.24 -11.76 -6.34
N ALA A 39 -14.56 -12.90 -6.96
CA ALA A 39 -15.85 -13.57 -6.82
C ALA A 39 -16.07 -14.17 -5.42
N GLU A 40 -15.00 -14.60 -4.76
CA GLU A 40 -15.02 -15.24 -3.44
C GLU A 40 -14.97 -14.24 -2.28
N LEU A 41 -14.61 -12.97 -2.56
CA LEU A 41 -14.48 -11.94 -1.53
C LEU A 41 -15.83 -11.38 -1.10
N PRO A 42 -15.99 -10.98 0.18
CA PRO A 42 -17.21 -10.34 0.67
C PRO A 42 -17.58 -9.09 -0.13
N LYS A 43 -18.83 -9.02 -0.56
CA LYS A 43 -19.41 -7.87 -1.30
C LYS A 43 -20.32 -6.99 -0.43
N ASP A 44 -20.72 -7.49 0.74
CA ASP A 44 -21.59 -6.80 1.69
C ASP A 44 -20.78 -6.26 2.89
N PRO A 45 -21.01 -5.03 3.38
CA PRO A 45 -21.91 -3.99 2.84
C PRO A 45 -21.33 -3.27 1.60
N ALA A 46 -20.06 -3.52 1.26
CA ALA A 46 -19.43 -3.01 0.06
C ALA A 46 -18.29 -3.94 -0.39
N PRO A 47 -17.94 -3.97 -1.69
CA PRO A 47 -16.79 -4.71 -2.20
C PRO A 47 -15.47 -4.22 -1.58
N LEU A 48 -14.45 -5.08 -1.60
CA LEU A 48 -13.09 -4.72 -1.17
C LEU A 48 -12.59 -3.47 -1.93
N PRO A 49 -11.91 -2.52 -1.27
CA PRO A 49 -11.56 -1.25 -1.91
C PRO A 49 -10.63 -1.42 -3.12
N LEU A 50 -10.81 -0.57 -4.12
CA LEU A 50 -9.95 -0.49 -5.31
C LEU A 50 -8.65 0.24 -4.97
N LEU A 51 -7.50 -0.38 -5.27
CA LEU A 51 -6.20 0.27 -5.15
C LEU A 51 -5.89 1.08 -6.41
N VAL A 52 -5.74 2.39 -6.28
CA VAL A 52 -5.50 3.30 -7.41
C VAL A 52 -4.09 3.85 -7.38
N PHE A 53 -3.30 3.53 -8.40
CA PHE A 53 -1.90 3.92 -8.52
C PHE A 53 -1.74 5.15 -9.41
N VAL A 54 -1.14 6.22 -8.86
CA VAL A 54 -0.97 7.51 -9.57
C VAL A 54 0.52 7.88 -9.64
N HIS A 55 1.08 7.90 -10.84
CA HIS A 55 2.50 8.17 -11.05
C HIS A 55 2.84 9.66 -11.01
N GLY A 56 4.12 9.96 -10.83
CA GLY A 56 4.66 11.32 -10.80
C GLY A 56 4.93 11.93 -12.17
N LEU A 57 5.47 13.15 -12.16
CA LEU A 57 5.82 13.91 -13.36
C LEU A 57 6.82 13.12 -14.25
N GLY A 58 6.45 12.93 -15.51
CA GLY A 58 7.29 12.19 -16.47
C GLY A 58 7.43 10.69 -16.18
N GLY A 59 6.63 10.17 -15.25
CA GLY A 59 6.56 8.76 -14.86
C GLY A 59 5.66 7.92 -15.77
N SER A 60 5.40 6.68 -15.34
CA SER A 60 4.45 5.75 -15.95
C SER A 60 4.05 4.65 -14.97
N ILE A 61 3.00 3.89 -15.28
CA ILE A 61 2.57 2.69 -14.56
C ILE A 61 3.72 1.69 -14.39
N ALA A 62 4.62 1.60 -15.38
CA ALA A 62 5.75 0.67 -15.35
C ALA A 62 6.67 0.85 -14.13
N GLN A 63 6.72 2.05 -13.54
CA GLN A 63 7.49 2.30 -12.33
C GLN A 63 6.91 1.54 -11.13
N PHE A 64 5.58 1.40 -11.06
CA PHE A 64 4.91 0.64 -10.01
C PHE A 64 4.97 -0.87 -10.20
N HIS A 65 5.53 -1.39 -11.30
CA HIS A 65 5.49 -2.82 -11.61
C HIS A 65 5.91 -3.73 -10.44
N PRO A 66 7.02 -3.49 -9.72
CA PRO A 66 7.40 -4.36 -8.61
C PRO A 66 6.42 -4.27 -7.43
N LEU A 67 5.84 -3.09 -7.16
CA LEU A 67 4.85 -2.89 -6.11
C LEU A 67 3.48 -3.49 -6.47
N LEU A 68 3.03 -3.30 -7.71
CA LEU A 68 1.84 -3.93 -8.27
C LEU A 68 1.95 -5.45 -8.18
N GLY A 69 3.12 -6.02 -8.51
CA GLY A 69 3.38 -7.46 -8.39
C GLY A 69 3.14 -8.01 -6.97
N SER A 70 3.30 -7.18 -5.93
CA SER A 70 3.03 -7.56 -4.54
C SER A 70 1.59 -7.32 -4.11
N LEU A 71 0.91 -6.28 -4.61
CA LEU A 71 -0.40 -5.85 -4.12
C LEU A 71 -1.61 -6.37 -4.93
N VAL A 72 -1.40 -6.91 -6.13
CA VAL A 72 -2.50 -7.46 -6.98
C VAL A 72 -3.21 -8.67 -6.38
N ASN A 73 -2.60 -9.32 -5.37
CA ASN A 73 -3.22 -10.42 -4.62
C ASN A 73 -3.89 -9.93 -3.32
N SER A 74 -3.83 -8.62 -3.04
CA SER A 74 -4.48 -8.02 -1.86
C SER A 74 -5.79 -7.34 -2.23
N ALA A 75 -5.90 -6.76 -3.42
CA ALA A 75 -7.12 -6.17 -3.94
C ALA A 75 -7.07 -5.97 -5.45
N SER A 76 -8.19 -5.55 -6.06
CA SER A 76 -8.20 -5.08 -7.43
C SER A 76 -7.32 -3.83 -7.54
N CYS A 77 -6.53 -3.74 -8.61
CA CYS A 77 -5.60 -2.64 -8.85
C CYS A 77 -5.95 -1.90 -10.14
N LEU A 78 -6.04 -0.58 -10.06
CA LEU A 78 -6.18 0.35 -11.17
C LEU A 78 -4.95 1.25 -11.24
N ALA A 79 -4.37 1.44 -12.42
CA ALA A 79 -3.29 2.39 -12.64
C ALA A 79 -3.48 3.07 -14.00
N VAL A 80 -3.13 4.35 -14.09
CA VAL A 80 -3.32 5.15 -15.31
C VAL A 80 -2.00 5.78 -15.72
N ASP A 81 -1.62 5.62 -16.99
CA ASP A 81 -0.56 6.43 -17.58
C ASP A 81 -1.21 7.77 -17.97
N LEU A 82 -0.75 8.86 -17.36
CA LEU A 82 -1.21 10.20 -17.70
C LEU A 82 -0.99 10.51 -19.21
N PRO A 83 -1.70 11.51 -19.78
CA PRO A 83 -1.59 11.82 -21.21
C PRO A 83 -0.14 11.95 -21.66
N GLY A 84 0.25 11.26 -22.74
CA GLY A 84 1.61 11.22 -23.29
C GLY A 84 2.69 10.54 -22.43
N CYS A 85 2.36 10.07 -21.23
CA CYS A 85 3.24 9.25 -20.40
C CYS A 85 3.09 7.75 -20.74
N GLY A 86 4.12 6.96 -20.43
CA GLY A 86 4.12 5.52 -20.68
C GLY A 86 3.78 5.20 -22.14
N VAL A 87 2.66 4.51 -22.36
CA VAL A 87 2.13 4.22 -23.71
C VAL A 87 0.86 5.00 -24.06
N SER A 88 0.39 5.90 -23.20
CA SER A 88 -0.73 6.82 -23.51
C SER A 88 -0.38 7.74 -24.67
N ASP A 89 -1.38 8.06 -25.47
CA ASP A 89 -1.24 8.99 -26.59
C ASP A 89 -0.83 10.38 -26.10
N PHE A 90 0.07 11.01 -26.84
CA PHE A 90 0.39 12.42 -26.66
C PHE A 90 -0.58 13.30 -27.44
N ALA A 91 -1.85 13.26 -27.02
CA ALA A 91 -2.92 14.07 -27.58
C ALA A 91 -4.01 14.34 -26.52
N PRO A 92 -4.66 15.52 -26.55
CA PRO A 92 -4.38 16.63 -27.44
C PRO A 92 -3.07 17.33 -27.02
N THR A 93 -2.41 18.06 -27.93
CA THR A 93 -1.09 18.66 -27.66
C THR A 93 -1.16 20.08 -27.09
N SER A 94 -2.36 20.56 -26.76
CA SER A 94 -2.60 21.84 -26.08
C SER A 94 -2.01 21.81 -24.67
N TRP A 95 -1.56 22.95 -24.16
CA TRP A 95 -0.98 23.01 -22.80
C TRP A 95 -2.05 22.83 -21.71
N ASP A 96 -3.28 23.26 -21.99
CA ASP A 96 -4.41 23.20 -21.07
C ASP A 96 -4.76 21.76 -20.67
N ALA A 97 -4.55 20.80 -21.59
CA ALA A 97 -4.74 19.36 -21.37
C ALA A 97 -3.68 18.70 -20.45
N TYR A 98 -2.73 19.47 -19.95
CA TYR A 98 -1.70 18.98 -19.01
C TYR A 98 -1.66 19.83 -17.73
N THR A 99 -2.66 20.70 -17.52
CA THR A 99 -2.85 21.40 -16.25
C THR A 99 -3.19 20.41 -15.15
N SER A 100 -2.83 20.72 -13.89
CA SER A 100 -3.18 19.84 -12.77
C SER A 100 -4.69 19.58 -12.68
N ASP A 101 -5.53 20.57 -13.00
CA ASP A 101 -6.98 20.43 -12.98
C ASP A 101 -7.49 19.49 -14.09
N ALA A 102 -6.98 19.61 -15.32
CA ALA A 102 -7.34 18.70 -16.40
C ALA A 102 -6.90 17.25 -16.16
N LEU A 103 -5.75 17.06 -15.49
CA LEU A 103 -5.26 15.73 -15.09
C LEU A 103 -6.09 15.15 -13.94
N LEU A 104 -6.57 15.98 -13.00
CA LEU A 104 -7.49 15.56 -11.95
C LEU A 104 -8.82 15.11 -12.55
N ASP A 105 -9.41 15.92 -13.43
CA ASP A 105 -10.69 15.60 -14.07
C ASP A 105 -10.61 14.29 -14.87
N LEU A 106 -9.47 14.04 -15.54
CA LEU A 106 -9.21 12.78 -16.21
C LEU A 106 -9.13 11.60 -15.22
N LEU A 107 -8.31 11.71 -14.18
CA LEU A 107 -8.15 10.65 -13.18
C LEU A 107 -9.47 10.35 -12.49
N GLU A 108 -10.20 11.39 -12.10
CA GLU A 108 -11.51 11.30 -11.48
C GLU A 108 -12.50 10.52 -12.36
N THR A 109 -12.58 10.88 -13.65
CA THR A 109 -13.44 10.20 -14.64
C THR A 109 -13.06 8.73 -14.80
N VAL A 110 -11.78 8.42 -14.95
CA VAL A 110 -11.31 7.04 -15.13
C VAL A 110 -11.59 6.21 -13.87
N ILE A 111 -11.37 6.76 -12.67
CA ILE A 111 -11.58 6.01 -11.43
C ILE A 111 -13.08 5.74 -11.22
N ASP A 112 -13.95 6.71 -11.51
CA ASP A 112 -15.40 6.55 -11.38
C ASP A 112 -15.97 5.52 -12.36
N GLU A 113 -15.39 5.39 -13.56
CA GLU A 113 -15.75 4.35 -14.54
C GLU A 113 -15.37 2.93 -14.08
N TYR A 114 -14.20 2.77 -13.43
CA TYR A 114 -13.66 1.45 -13.09
C TYR A 114 -14.01 0.95 -11.69
N ARG A 115 -14.36 1.84 -10.76
CA ARG A 115 -14.81 1.42 -9.43
C ARG A 115 -16.19 0.77 -9.54
N GLY A 116 -16.43 -0.27 -8.74
CA GLY A 116 -17.76 -0.83 -8.56
C GLY A 116 -18.69 0.13 -7.82
N GLU A 117 -19.98 -0.17 -7.86
CA GLU A 117 -20.98 0.49 -7.01
C GLU A 117 -20.61 0.33 -5.54
N ASP A 118 -20.67 1.43 -4.80
CA ASP A 118 -20.26 1.54 -3.39
C ASP A 118 -18.84 1.07 -3.04
N GLN A 119 -18.00 0.75 -4.03
CA GLN A 119 -16.63 0.32 -3.82
C GLN A 119 -15.77 1.52 -3.37
N GLY A 120 -15.14 1.38 -2.20
CA GLY A 120 -14.19 2.36 -1.72
C GLY A 120 -12.89 2.40 -2.53
N VAL A 121 -12.12 3.46 -2.38
CA VAL A 121 -10.86 3.70 -3.10
C VAL A 121 -9.72 3.98 -2.14
N VAL A 122 -8.57 3.35 -2.36
CA VAL A 122 -7.32 3.66 -1.66
C VAL A 122 -6.28 4.10 -2.68
N PHE A 123 -5.78 5.32 -2.52
CA PHE A 123 -4.75 5.85 -3.40
C PHE A 123 -3.35 5.38 -2.99
N ILE A 124 -2.53 4.99 -3.96
CA ILE A 124 -1.10 4.72 -3.81
C ILE A 124 -0.37 5.58 -4.85
N ALA A 125 0.16 6.71 -4.42
CA ALA A 125 0.64 7.75 -5.31
C ALA A 125 2.14 8.03 -5.11
N HIS A 126 2.82 8.47 -6.17
CA HIS A 126 4.25 8.81 -6.13
C HIS A 126 4.52 10.24 -6.60
N SER A 127 5.41 10.96 -5.91
CA SER A 127 5.90 12.28 -6.31
C SER A 127 4.76 13.27 -6.59
N MET A 128 4.74 13.94 -7.74
CA MET A 128 3.63 14.81 -8.18
C MET A 128 2.25 14.15 -8.04
N GLY A 129 2.15 12.84 -8.30
CA GLY A 129 0.90 12.09 -8.18
C GLY A 129 0.33 12.11 -6.76
N THR A 130 1.16 12.29 -5.73
CA THR A 130 0.70 12.38 -4.33
C THR A 130 -0.17 13.60 -4.09
N ALA A 131 0.17 14.74 -4.68
CA ALA A 131 -0.62 15.95 -4.54
C ALA A 131 -1.90 15.90 -5.39
N LEU A 132 -1.88 15.22 -6.55
CA LEU A 132 -3.11 14.93 -7.29
C LEU A 132 -4.05 14.03 -6.48
N ALA A 133 -3.54 12.94 -5.93
CA ALA A 133 -4.31 12.02 -5.09
C ALA A 133 -4.81 12.69 -3.81
N ALA A 134 -4.01 13.57 -3.19
CA ALA A 134 -4.45 14.38 -2.05
C ALA A 134 -5.61 15.31 -2.42
N ARG A 135 -5.57 15.98 -3.60
CA ARG A 135 -6.71 16.78 -4.07
C ARG A 135 -7.96 15.93 -4.31
N LEU A 136 -7.83 14.77 -4.95
CA LEU A 136 -8.95 13.81 -5.15
C LEU A 136 -9.53 13.28 -3.84
N SER A 137 -8.71 13.21 -2.79
CA SER A 137 -9.10 12.75 -1.45
C SER A 137 -9.72 13.86 -0.58
N ASN A 138 -9.60 15.12 -0.99
CA ASN A 138 -10.05 16.27 -0.21
C ASN A 138 -11.48 16.66 -0.59
N ARG A 139 -12.45 16.41 0.30
CA ARG A 139 -13.87 16.69 0.05
C ARG A 139 -14.22 18.16 -0.11
N SER A 140 -13.36 19.06 0.37
CA SER A 140 -13.55 20.50 0.24
C SER A 140 -13.04 21.04 -1.11
N SER A 141 -12.31 20.24 -1.87
CA SER A 141 -11.89 20.59 -3.24
C SER A 141 -13.06 20.48 -4.22
N THR A 142 -12.90 21.09 -5.39
CA THR A 142 -13.90 20.99 -6.46
C THR A 142 -13.80 19.64 -7.16
N HIS A 143 -14.92 18.93 -7.33
CA HIS A 143 -15.01 17.60 -7.93
C HIS A 143 -16.24 17.51 -8.84
N HIS A 144 -16.20 16.62 -9.83
CA HIS A 144 -17.29 16.44 -10.81
C HIS A 144 -18.03 15.11 -10.65
N THR A 145 -17.46 14.19 -9.89
CA THR A 145 -17.99 12.85 -9.57
C THR A 145 -18.16 12.72 -8.05
N PRO A 146 -18.85 11.69 -7.55
CA PRO A 146 -18.94 11.42 -6.11
C PRO A 146 -17.68 10.79 -5.52
N LEU A 147 -16.59 10.59 -6.30
CA LEU A 147 -15.36 9.90 -5.90
C LEU A 147 -14.81 10.28 -4.51
N PRO A 148 -14.72 11.55 -4.09
CA PRO A 148 -14.16 11.93 -2.78
C PRO A 148 -14.89 11.32 -1.58
N SER A 149 -16.17 10.96 -1.76
CA SER A 149 -16.95 10.28 -0.72
C SER A 149 -16.56 8.80 -0.56
N TYR A 150 -15.98 8.20 -1.60
CA TYR A 150 -15.56 6.80 -1.61
C TYR A 150 -14.08 6.61 -1.28
N VAL A 151 -13.31 7.70 -1.17
CA VAL A 151 -11.90 7.60 -0.78
C VAL A 151 -11.78 7.18 0.69
N MET A 152 -11.10 6.07 0.92
CA MET A 152 -10.89 5.45 2.23
C MET A 152 -9.49 5.65 2.78
N GLY A 153 -8.50 6.02 1.95
CA GLY A 153 -7.14 6.27 2.42
C GLY A 153 -6.17 6.68 1.31
N LEU A 154 -5.02 7.22 1.73
CA LEU A 154 -3.96 7.69 0.84
C LEU A 154 -2.58 7.24 1.33
N VAL A 155 -1.87 6.51 0.48
CA VAL A 155 -0.44 6.23 0.61
C VAL A 155 0.32 7.15 -0.32
N ALA A 156 1.12 8.04 0.24
CA ALA A 156 1.88 9.05 -0.49
C ALA A 156 3.38 8.76 -0.41
N ILE A 157 3.96 8.35 -1.54
CA ILE A 157 5.36 7.95 -1.67
C ILE A 157 6.16 9.11 -2.27
N CYS A 158 7.20 9.54 -1.56
CA CYS A 158 8.02 10.71 -1.87
C CYS A 158 7.16 11.96 -2.19
N PRO A 159 6.30 12.40 -1.26
CA PRO A 159 5.33 13.44 -1.54
C PRO A 159 5.93 14.84 -1.63
N ILE A 160 5.14 15.77 -2.16
CA ILE A 160 5.50 17.20 -2.27
C ILE A 160 4.53 18.06 -1.45
N ALA A 161 5.09 18.93 -0.61
CA ALA A 161 4.34 19.73 0.35
C ALA A 161 4.06 21.13 -0.17
N GLU A 162 5.11 21.82 -0.64
CA GLU A 162 5.08 23.26 -0.84
C GLU A 162 5.31 23.68 -2.30
N ALA A 163 4.66 24.79 -2.65
CA ALA A 163 4.88 25.47 -3.90
C ALA A 163 6.33 25.99 -3.99
N PRO A 164 6.98 25.88 -5.16
CA PRO A 164 8.27 26.52 -5.37
C PRO A 164 8.10 28.04 -5.33
N SER A 165 8.96 28.77 -4.59
CA SER A 165 8.92 30.25 -4.48
C SER A 165 8.70 30.96 -5.83
N GLU A 166 8.09 32.14 -5.82
CA GLU A 166 7.74 32.87 -7.06
C GLU A 166 8.93 33.03 -8.02
N ALA A 167 10.11 33.38 -7.51
CA ALA A 167 11.34 33.47 -8.29
C ALA A 167 11.77 32.13 -8.90
N LYS A 168 11.64 31.03 -8.14
CA LYS A 168 11.94 29.68 -8.60
C LYS A 168 10.92 29.21 -9.64
N ALA A 169 9.63 29.43 -9.41
CA ALA A 169 8.56 29.12 -10.36
C ALA A 169 8.76 29.87 -11.69
N ASN A 170 9.09 31.17 -11.65
CA ASN A 170 9.37 31.97 -12.83
C ASN A 170 10.64 31.49 -13.57
N SER A 171 11.67 31.05 -12.85
CA SER A 171 12.87 30.46 -13.44
C SER A 171 12.56 29.15 -14.16
N ILE A 172 11.75 28.28 -13.54
CA ILE A 172 11.29 27.03 -14.17
C ILE A 172 10.45 27.34 -15.41
N ARG A 173 9.52 28.31 -15.36
CA ARG A 173 8.74 28.73 -16.54
C ARG A 173 9.64 29.14 -17.70
N ARG A 174 10.65 29.98 -17.44
CA ARG A 174 11.62 30.40 -18.45
C ARG A 174 12.35 29.21 -19.07
N LEU A 175 12.81 28.26 -18.25
CA LEU A 175 13.44 27.02 -18.71
C LEU A 175 12.50 26.18 -19.58
N LEU A 176 11.24 26.02 -19.16
CA LEU A 176 10.23 25.25 -19.89
C LEU A 176 9.79 25.91 -21.20
N TRP A 177 10.03 27.20 -21.38
CA TRP A 177 9.72 27.96 -22.60
C TRP A 177 10.85 27.93 -23.65
N ILE A 178 12.04 27.43 -23.31
CA ILE A 178 13.17 27.31 -24.25
C ILE A 178 12.77 26.47 -25.48
N PRO A 179 13.25 26.81 -26.70
CA PRO A 179 13.01 25.99 -27.89
C PRO A 179 13.31 24.51 -27.69
N GLU A 180 12.47 23.63 -28.25
CA GLU A 180 12.52 22.19 -27.99
C GLU A 180 13.88 21.56 -28.31
N VAL A 181 14.54 22.00 -29.38
CA VAL A 181 15.88 21.52 -29.75
C VAL A 181 16.89 21.76 -28.62
N LEU A 182 16.94 22.97 -28.09
CA LEU A 182 17.85 23.34 -26.99
C LEU A 182 17.50 22.60 -25.70
N PHE A 183 16.21 22.48 -25.39
CA PHE A 183 15.76 21.73 -24.23
C PHE A 183 16.14 20.24 -24.32
N ASN A 184 16.03 19.63 -25.50
CA ASN A 184 16.45 18.25 -25.75
C ASN A 184 17.97 18.08 -25.63
N LEU A 185 18.77 19.04 -26.12
CA LEU A 185 20.22 19.03 -25.91
C LEU A 185 20.59 19.10 -24.43
N TRP A 186 19.92 19.96 -23.66
CA TRP A 186 20.11 20.04 -22.21
C TRP A 186 19.74 18.73 -21.51
N ARG A 187 18.60 18.11 -21.86
CA ARG A 187 18.22 16.79 -21.32
C ARG A 187 19.19 15.68 -21.71
N ALA A 188 19.73 15.72 -22.93
CA ALA A 188 20.76 14.77 -23.37
C ALA A 188 22.04 14.94 -22.54
N TRP A 189 22.43 16.18 -22.23
CA TRP A 189 23.56 16.46 -21.36
C TRP A 189 23.32 16.00 -19.91
N ASP A 190 22.16 16.27 -19.29
CA ASP A 190 21.84 15.79 -17.92
C ASP A 190 21.84 14.25 -17.81
N ARG A 191 21.56 13.57 -18.93
CA ARG A 191 21.59 12.11 -19.09
C ARG A 191 22.95 11.56 -19.50
N TRP A 192 23.93 12.41 -19.81
CA TRP A 192 25.26 11.94 -20.18
C TRP A 192 25.90 11.19 -19.00
N GLY A 193 26.34 9.97 -19.27
CA GLY A 193 26.96 9.06 -18.31
C GLY A 193 26.12 7.83 -18.03
N GLY A 194 24.94 7.71 -18.66
CA GLY A 194 24.02 6.58 -18.52
C GLY A 194 23.68 6.33 -17.05
N LEU A 195 24.01 5.14 -16.56
CA LEU A 195 23.79 4.72 -15.18
C LEU A 195 24.49 5.59 -14.12
N ASN A 196 25.53 6.32 -14.52
CA ASN A 196 26.30 7.22 -13.65
C ASN A 196 26.03 8.71 -13.93
N SER A 197 25.06 9.02 -14.79
CA SER A 197 24.67 10.38 -15.12
C SER A 197 24.13 11.14 -13.89
N ALA A 198 24.17 12.47 -13.97
CA ALA A 198 23.61 13.34 -12.94
C ALA A 198 22.11 13.09 -12.75
N SER A 199 21.37 12.91 -13.87
CA SER A 199 19.93 12.62 -13.85
C SER A 199 19.57 11.34 -13.07
N VAL A 200 20.39 10.29 -13.19
CA VAL A 200 20.17 9.03 -12.47
C VAL A 200 20.56 9.17 -11.01
N LYS A 201 21.80 9.61 -10.73
CA LYS A 201 22.32 9.73 -9.36
C LYS A 201 21.44 10.62 -8.47
N ARG A 202 20.93 11.73 -9.03
CA ARG A 202 20.03 12.65 -8.33
C ARG A 202 18.71 11.99 -7.91
N PHE A 203 18.24 11.02 -8.67
CA PHE A 203 16.93 10.41 -8.45
C PHE A 203 17.03 9.18 -7.54
N VAL A 204 18.02 8.32 -7.74
CA VAL A 204 18.11 7.03 -7.03
C VAL A 204 18.88 7.12 -5.70
N GLY A 205 19.73 8.14 -5.53
CA GLY A 205 20.61 8.29 -4.39
C GLY A 205 21.96 7.55 -4.54
N PRO A 206 22.93 7.81 -3.65
CA PRO A 206 24.31 7.33 -3.79
C PRO A 206 24.44 5.81 -3.64
N SER A 207 23.63 5.18 -2.78
CA SER A 207 23.66 3.75 -2.45
C SER A 207 22.84 2.86 -3.39
N ALA A 208 22.25 3.43 -4.45
CA ALA A 208 21.40 2.67 -5.36
C ALA A 208 22.19 1.62 -6.15
N ASP A 209 21.63 0.42 -6.23
CA ASP A 209 22.21 -0.71 -6.95
C ASP A 209 22.07 -0.58 -8.47
N LEU A 210 22.76 -1.48 -9.18
CA LEU A 210 22.82 -1.46 -10.64
C LEU A 210 21.43 -1.58 -11.29
N GLN A 211 20.54 -2.45 -10.78
CA GLN A 211 19.22 -2.64 -11.37
C GLN A 211 18.36 -1.38 -11.21
N THR A 212 18.38 -0.78 -10.02
CA THR A 212 17.69 0.49 -9.77
C THR A 212 18.17 1.60 -10.71
N ARG A 213 19.49 1.72 -10.92
CA ARG A 213 20.07 2.69 -11.87
C ARG A 213 19.68 2.41 -13.32
N GLN A 214 19.64 1.15 -13.73
CA GLN A 214 19.21 0.74 -15.08
C GLN A 214 17.75 1.08 -15.34
N LEU A 215 16.87 0.79 -14.37
CA LEU A 215 15.47 1.16 -14.45
C LEU A 215 15.30 2.68 -14.53
N GLN A 216 16.03 3.43 -13.70
CA GLN A 216 15.97 4.89 -13.74
C GLN A 216 16.41 5.45 -15.10
N ASP A 217 17.53 4.98 -15.64
CA ASP A 217 18.03 5.44 -16.94
C ASP A 217 17.02 5.12 -18.06
N ARG A 218 16.38 3.94 -18.01
CA ARG A 218 15.29 3.57 -18.92
C ARG A 218 14.10 4.53 -18.79
N PHE A 219 13.62 4.82 -17.58
CA PHE A 219 12.50 5.74 -17.38
C PHE A 219 12.83 7.17 -17.82
N ASN A 220 14.05 7.64 -17.55
CA ASN A 220 14.55 8.93 -18.05
C ASN A 220 14.56 8.97 -19.58
N SER A 221 14.85 7.85 -20.23
CA SER A 221 14.87 7.70 -21.69
C SER A 221 13.49 7.68 -22.33
N GLN A 222 12.52 7.07 -21.65
CA GLN A 222 11.13 6.97 -22.12
C GLN A 222 10.34 8.27 -21.93
N SER A 223 10.76 9.12 -20.98
CA SER A 223 10.12 10.41 -20.71
C SER A 223 10.26 11.39 -21.87
N ARG A 224 9.15 11.66 -22.58
CA ARG A 224 9.09 12.56 -23.74
C ARG A 224 9.15 14.02 -23.31
N SER A 225 10.12 14.78 -23.84
CA SER A 225 10.28 16.20 -23.53
C SER A 225 9.04 17.07 -23.75
N PRO A 226 8.28 16.98 -24.86
CA PRO A 226 7.10 17.82 -25.05
C PRO A 226 5.98 17.54 -24.05
N VAL A 227 5.86 16.30 -23.56
CA VAL A 227 4.91 15.88 -22.51
C VAL A 227 5.37 16.40 -21.16
N PHE A 228 6.62 16.11 -20.79
CA PHE A 228 7.22 16.55 -19.54
C PHE A 228 7.11 18.06 -19.37
N ARG A 229 7.39 18.85 -20.42
CA ARG A 229 7.31 20.31 -20.36
C ARG A 229 5.90 20.82 -20.08
N ARG A 230 4.89 20.25 -20.75
CA ARG A 230 3.49 20.64 -20.58
C ARG A 230 2.97 20.31 -19.18
N MET A 231 3.24 19.09 -18.73
CA MET A 231 2.86 18.64 -17.38
C MET A 231 3.61 19.42 -16.30
N ALA A 232 4.92 19.64 -16.46
CA ALA A 232 5.71 20.45 -15.54
C ALA A 232 5.18 21.89 -15.48
N TRP A 233 4.82 22.48 -16.61
CA TRP A 233 4.20 23.81 -16.64
C TRP A 233 2.85 23.85 -15.94
N GLY A 234 2.01 22.83 -16.19
CA GLY A 234 0.70 22.69 -15.58
C GLY A 234 0.71 22.55 -14.07
N THR A 235 1.83 22.11 -13.47
CA THR A 235 1.98 22.02 -12.00
C THR A 235 2.38 23.36 -11.35
N LEU A 236 2.93 24.31 -12.11
CA LEU A 236 3.47 25.55 -11.55
C LEU A 236 2.36 26.54 -11.18
N PRO A 237 2.34 27.06 -9.94
CA PRO A 237 1.35 28.04 -9.52
C PRO A 237 1.69 29.44 -10.03
N VAL A 238 0.67 30.25 -10.27
CA VAL A 238 0.81 31.69 -10.53
C VAL A 238 0.70 32.42 -9.19
N TYR A 239 1.58 33.38 -8.93
CA TYR A 239 1.57 34.12 -7.67
C TYR A 239 0.69 35.37 -7.79
N LYS A 240 -0.25 35.52 -6.85
CA LYS A 240 -1.04 36.75 -6.66
C LYS A 240 -0.94 37.16 -5.20
N ASN A 241 -0.46 38.38 -4.93
CA ASN A 241 -0.22 38.89 -3.57
C ASN A 241 0.61 37.92 -2.70
N GLY A 242 1.65 37.31 -3.28
CA GLY A 242 2.52 36.36 -2.59
C GLY A 242 1.91 34.98 -2.33
N LYS A 243 0.65 34.73 -2.70
CA LYS A 243 0.00 33.43 -2.56
C LYS A 243 0.02 32.65 -3.89
N PRO A 244 0.37 31.35 -3.87
CA PRO A 244 0.27 30.50 -5.05
C PRO A 244 -1.20 30.27 -5.42
N MET A 245 -1.53 30.42 -6.70
CA MET A 245 -2.86 30.20 -7.28
C MET A 245 -2.74 29.23 -8.47
N GLY A 246 -3.66 28.27 -8.56
CA GLY A 246 -3.67 27.25 -9.60
C GLY A 246 -2.48 26.26 -9.53
N GLY A 247 -2.37 25.42 -10.54
CA GLY A 247 -1.37 24.35 -10.58
C GLY A 247 -1.58 23.33 -9.46
N LEU A 248 -0.48 22.73 -8.98
CA LEU A 248 -0.54 21.67 -7.97
C LEU A 248 -0.81 22.22 -6.54
N PHE A 249 -0.62 23.52 -6.34
CA PHE A 249 -0.57 24.15 -5.01
C PHE A 249 -1.61 25.26 -4.83
N GLY A 250 -2.55 25.39 -5.76
CA GLY A 250 -3.58 26.44 -5.74
C GLY A 250 -4.63 26.24 -4.64
N GLU A 251 -4.79 25.01 -4.17
CA GLU A 251 -5.67 24.64 -3.06
C GLU A 251 -4.87 23.88 -2.00
N PRO A 252 -5.25 23.98 -0.71
CA PRO A 252 -4.58 23.26 0.37
C PRO A 252 -4.93 21.75 0.32
N ALA A 253 -4.29 21.02 -0.60
CA ALA A 253 -4.57 19.61 -0.90
C ALA A 253 -4.50 18.72 0.35
N TRP A 254 -3.53 18.96 1.23
CA TRP A 254 -3.26 18.13 2.42
C TRP A 254 -4.12 18.51 3.63
N ALA A 255 -4.39 19.80 3.86
CA ALA A 255 -5.04 20.26 5.11
C ALA A 255 -6.48 19.78 5.27
N GLY A 256 -7.20 19.55 4.16
CA GLY A 256 -8.59 19.08 4.18
C GLY A 256 -8.78 17.56 4.28
N LEU A 257 -7.69 16.78 4.41
CA LEU A 257 -7.81 15.32 4.44
C LEU A 257 -8.34 14.81 5.78
N THR A 258 -9.41 14.02 5.71
CA THR A 258 -10.09 13.36 6.83
C THR A 258 -9.94 11.83 6.81
N VAL A 259 -9.14 11.29 5.90
CA VAL A 259 -8.89 9.85 5.72
C VAL A 259 -7.54 9.46 6.34
N PRO A 260 -7.27 8.16 6.60
CA PRO A 260 -5.93 7.65 6.85
C PRO A 260 -4.93 8.08 5.77
N VAL A 261 -3.78 8.62 6.19
CA VAL A 261 -2.68 9.01 5.31
C VAL A 261 -1.38 8.35 5.77
N TYR A 262 -0.69 7.68 4.85
CA TYR A 262 0.65 7.15 5.06
C TYR A 262 1.67 7.88 4.19
N LEU A 263 2.56 8.64 4.80
CA LEU A 263 3.65 9.35 4.12
C LEU A 263 4.92 8.51 4.15
N ILE A 264 5.49 8.21 2.99
CA ILE A 264 6.72 7.42 2.88
C ILE A 264 7.75 8.23 2.10
N GLY A 265 8.92 8.51 2.70
CA GLY A 265 10.00 9.25 2.06
C GLY A 265 11.27 8.42 1.87
N GLY A 266 12.14 8.83 0.96
CA GLY A 266 13.51 8.31 0.86
C GLY A 266 14.47 9.15 1.68
N LYS A 267 15.26 8.54 2.58
CA LYS A 267 16.29 9.22 3.38
C LYS A 267 17.30 9.99 2.52
N HIS A 268 17.58 9.50 1.31
CA HIS A 268 18.53 10.07 0.37
C HIS A 268 17.86 10.76 -0.82
N ASP A 269 16.57 11.06 -0.70
CA ASP A 269 15.82 11.77 -1.74
C ASP A 269 16.27 13.23 -1.80
N ILE A 270 16.69 13.68 -2.99
CA ILE A 270 17.05 15.09 -3.23
C ILE A 270 16.10 15.75 -4.24
N VAL A 271 15.12 15.02 -4.76
CA VAL A 271 14.05 15.52 -5.62
C VAL A 271 12.92 16.07 -4.76
N THR A 272 12.46 15.27 -3.80
CA THR A 272 11.51 15.63 -2.74
C THR A 272 12.14 15.27 -1.40
N PRO A 273 12.96 16.14 -0.81
CA PRO A 273 13.75 15.76 0.35
C PRO A 273 12.89 15.41 1.57
N PRO A 274 13.41 14.66 2.56
CA PRO A 274 12.64 14.16 3.71
C PRO A 274 11.83 15.21 4.48
N HIS A 275 12.30 16.47 4.51
CA HIS A 275 11.58 17.55 5.18
C HIS A 275 10.20 17.84 4.57
N GLU A 276 9.96 17.47 3.30
CA GLU A 276 8.64 17.59 2.68
C GLU A 276 7.63 16.65 3.35
N VAL A 277 8.04 15.43 3.72
CA VAL A 277 7.21 14.49 4.51
C VAL A 277 6.85 15.10 5.86
N GLU A 278 7.84 15.65 6.58
CA GLU A 278 7.61 16.27 7.88
C GLU A 278 6.67 17.49 7.80
N LYS A 279 6.78 18.31 6.74
CA LYS A 279 5.89 19.44 6.52
C LYS A 279 4.44 18.98 6.31
N ILE A 280 4.23 17.97 5.46
CA ILE A 280 2.88 17.43 5.21
C ILE A 280 2.30 16.83 6.48
N GLN A 281 3.12 16.10 7.26
CA GLN A 281 2.70 15.59 8.56
C GLN A 281 2.20 16.72 9.47
N ARG A 282 2.97 17.80 9.63
CA ARG A 282 2.57 18.97 10.43
C ARG A 282 1.27 19.61 9.92
N ILE A 283 1.07 19.70 8.60
CA ILE A 283 -0.17 20.22 8.00
C ILE A 283 -1.37 19.33 8.35
N LEU A 284 -1.21 18.00 8.24
CA LEU A 284 -2.28 17.03 8.52
C LEU A 284 -2.65 16.99 10.01
N GLU A 285 -1.67 17.13 10.89
CA GLU A 285 -1.84 17.15 12.35
C GLU A 285 -2.43 18.48 12.86
N SER A 286 -1.96 19.63 12.35
CA SER A 286 -2.45 20.96 12.75
C SER A 286 -3.90 21.22 12.35
N SER A 287 -4.41 20.53 11.34
CA SER A 287 -5.82 20.62 10.93
C SER A 287 -6.79 20.05 12.00
N HIS A 288 -6.28 19.34 13.03
CA HIS A 288 -7.07 18.90 14.18
C HIS A 288 -7.24 19.96 15.28
N THR A 289 -6.33 20.94 15.41
CA THR A 289 -6.35 21.88 16.56
C THR A 289 -7.29 23.07 16.39
N ASN A 290 -7.77 23.36 15.17
CA ASN A 290 -8.65 24.51 14.91
C ASN A 290 -10.15 24.21 15.03
N GLY A 291 -10.53 23.01 15.51
CA GLY A 291 -11.93 22.60 15.68
C GLY A 291 -12.52 22.76 17.09
N ASN A 292 -11.70 22.96 18.13
CA ASN A 292 -12.18 23.09 19.51
C ASN A 292 -11.59 24.33 20.18
N GLY A 293 -12.35 25.42 20.18
CA GLY A 293 -12.13 26.52 21.10
C GLY A 293 -12.46 26.09 22.52
N ASN A 294 -11.46 25.71 23.31
CA ASN A 294 -11.32 26.13 24.71
C ASN A 294 -9.97 25.68 25.27
N SER A 295 -9.20 26.66 25.73
CA SER A 295 -7.96 26.49 26.47
C SER A 295 -8.21 25.87 27.85
N GLN A 296 -7.57 24.74 28.15
CA GLN A 296 -6.82 24.49 29.39
C GLN A 296 -6.24 23.06 29.41
N GLY A 297 -5.02 22.91 29.91
CA GLY A 297 -4.52 21.64 30.44
C GLY A 297 -3.43 20.97 29.61
N LEU A 298 -2.19 21.24 29.99
CA LEU A 298 -0.99 20.51 29.58
C LEU A 298 -1.05 19.08 30.16
N SER A 299 -1.10 18.04 29.33
CA SER A 299 -0.71 16.69 29.72
C SER A 299 -0.10 15.92 28.54
N LYS A 300 1.16 15.53 28.73
CA LYS A 300 1.93 14.64 27.85
C LYS A 300 1.32 13.24 27.89
N ALA A 301 0.92 12.69 26.75
CA ALA A 301 1.04 11.27 26.39
C ALA A 301 0.42 11.03 24.99
N ASN A 302 1.24 10.64 24.01
CA ASN A 302 1.05 9.46 23.15
C ASN A 302 1.83 9.56 21.82
N GLY A 303 2.83 8.70 21.68
CA GLY A 303 2.98 7.85 20.50
C GLY A 303 3.49 8.45 19.19
N SER A 304 4.60 9.20 19.20
CA SER A 304 5.39 9.37 17.97
C SER A 304 6.28 8.14 17.79
N THR A 305 5.93 7.24 16.87
CA THR A 305 6.79 6.10 16.50
C THR A 305 7.39 6.36 15.13
N VAL A 306 8.55 7.00 15.10
CA VAL A 306 9.43 7.00 13.91
C VAL A 306 10.18 5.67 13.93
N THR A 307 9.74 4.70 13.13
CA THR A 307 10.46 3.45 12.94
C THR A 307 11.54 3.62 11.88
N THR A 308 12.80 3.64 12.30
CA THR A 308 13.96 3.48 11.42
C THR A 308 14.25 1.98 11.28
N ALA A 309 14.09 1.42 10.09
CA ALA A 309 14.60 0.08 9.78
C ALA A 309 16.11 0.17 9.49
N ASP A 310 16.94 -0.32 10.40
CA ASP A 310 18.38 -0.54 10.19
C ASP A 310 18.68 -2.05 10.22
N GLU A 311 19.48 -2.50 9.25
CA GLU A 311 20.10 -3.82 9.23
C GLU A 311 21.42 -3.79 10.02
N SER A 312 21.59 -4.80 10.87
CA SER A 312 22.70 -5.00 11.79
C SER A 312 24.04 -5.33 11.11
N ALA A 313 25.13 -4.71 11.60
CA ALA A 313 26.47 -5.29 11.58
C ALA A 313 27.17 -4.99 12.91
N SER A 314 27.77 -6.02 13.49
CA SER A 314 28.29 -6.10 14.85
C SER A 314 29.67 -5.46 15.03
N SER A 315 29.91 -4.87 16.21
CA SER A 315 31.15 -5.01 16.98
C SER A 315 31.01 -4.34 18.35
N ALA A 316 30.98 -5.12 19.42
CA ALA A 316 31.23 -4.65 20.79
C ALA A 316 32.75 -4.51 21.01
N PRO A 317 33.22 -3.67 21.97
CA PRO A 317 33.25 -4.08 23.38
C PRO A 317 32.92 -2.98 24.43
N ILE A 318 32.51 -3.45 25.61
CA ILE A 318 32.35 -2.77 26.93
C ILE A 318 33.76 -2.67 27.61
N PRO A 319 34.04 -2.00 28.77
CA PRO A 319 33.15 -1.44 29.80
C PRO A 319 33.57 -0.11 30.51
N ASP A 320 32.65 0.43 31.32
CA ASP A 320 32.78 0.57 32.79
C ASP A 320 32.34 1.92 33.41
N SER A 321 31.53 1.79 34.47
CA SER A 321 31.33 2.62 35.68
C SER A 321 31.00 4.12 35.60
N ALA A 322 29.78 4.48 36.06
CA ALA A 322 29.54 4.99 37.43
C ALA A 322 28.26 5.85 37.52
N ALA A 323 27.31 5.41 38.34
CA ALA A 323 26.28 6.24 38.97
C ALA A 323 26.33 6.00 40.49
N PRO A 324 26.02 6.99 41.36
CA PRO A 324 25.69 6.73 42.75
C PRO A 324 24.17 6.62 42.99
N VAL A 325 23.86 6.03 44.15
CA VAL A 325 22.69 5.23 44.56
C VAL A 325 21.78 5.98 45.55
N ASP A 326 20.48 5.65 45.64
CA ASP A 326 19.70 5.35 46.89
C ASP A 326 18.24 4.96 46.50
N THR A 327 17.62 3.78 46.69
CA THR A 327 17.32 2.81 47.78
C THR A 327 16.24 3.16 48.82
N ALA A 328 15.00 2.66 48.62
CA ALA A 328 14.04 2.31 49.68
C ALA A 328 12.90 1.33 49.24
N LYS A 329 13.15 0.01 49.46
CA LYS A 329 12.32 -1.20 49.85
C LYS A 329 10.80 -1.36 49.51
N PRO A 330 10.22 -2.61 49.56
CA PRO A 330 10.80 -3.96 49.57
C PRO A 330 10.24 -4.93 48.47
N LYS A 331 11.04 -5.94 48.10
CA LYS A 331 10.70 -7.04 47.16
C LYS A 331 10.08 -8.25 47.88
N ARG A 332 9.09 -8.89 47.23
CA ARG A 332 8.67 -10.29 47.47
C ARG A 332 9.82 -11.24 47.13
N GLN A 333 10.12 -12.20 48.01
CA GLN A 333 11.08 -13.28 47.78
C GLN A 333 10.46 -14.37 46.91
N LEU A 334 11.17 -14.77 45.84
CA LEU A 334 10.92 -16.01 45.11
C LEU A 334 11.96 -17.07 45.55
N PRO A 335 11.59 -18.35 45.69
CA PRO A 335 12.52 -19.42 46.06
C PRO A 335 13.61 -19.66 45.01
N THR A 336 14.81 -19.98 45.47
CA THR A 336 16.08 -19.98 44.72
C THR A 336 16.57 -21.34 44.21
N SER A 337 15.74 -22.40 44.22
CA SER A 337 16.11 -23.68 43.57
C SER A 337 14.91 -24.57 43.26
N ILE A 338 15.07 -25.44 42.26
CA ILE A 338 13.99 -26.22 41.62
C ILE A 338 13.49 -27.42 42.45
N GLU A 339 14.14 -27.70 43.57
CA GLU A 339 13.85 -28.84 44.46
C GLU A 339 12.91 -28.46 45.63
N ALA A 340 12.42 -27.22 45.68
CA ALA A 340 11.59 -26.69 46.76
C ALA A 340 10.12 -26.39 46.38
N ILE A 341 9.63 -26.91 45.25
CA ILE A 341 8.23 -26.73 44.82
C ILE A 341 7.40 -27.89 45.38
N SER A 342 6.38 -27.61 46.20
CA SER A 342 5.43 -28.61 46.70
C SER A 342 4.11 -28.56 45.92
N ASN A 343 3.31 -29.63 46.00
CA ASN A 343 2.02 -29.73 45.31
C ASN A 343 0.94 -28.76 45.85
N GLU A 344 1.21 -28.03 46.93
CA GLU A 344 0.27 -27.08 47.55
C GLU A 344 0.30 -25.68 46.89
N ASP A 345 1.29 -25.42 46.02
CA ASP A 345 1.38 -24.18 45.23
C ASP A 345 0.49 -24.20 43.97
N PHE A 346 -0.01 -25.37 43.55
CA PHE A 346 -0.80 -25.53 42.32
C PHE A 346 -2.33 -25.51 42.51
N GLU A 347 -2.86 -25.44 43.75
CA GLU A 347 -4.30 -25.50 44.00
C GLU A 347 -4.96 -24.14 44.34
N ARG A 348 -4.24 -23.01 44.28
CA ARG A 348 -4.75 -21.73 44.83
C ARG A 348 -5.39 -20.74 43.84
N GLU A 349 -5.63 -21.11 42.58
CA GLU A 349 -6.36 -20.25 41.62
C GLU A 349 -7.60 -20.92 41.00
N ARG A 350 -8.43 -21.57 41.82
CA ARG A 350 -9.81 -21.90 41.45
C ARG A 350 -10.77 -21.64 42.61
N GLN A 351 -11.43 -20.48 42.61
CA GLN A 351 -12.89 -20.38 42.50
C GLN A 351 -13.41 -18.92 42.60
N PRO A 352 -14.62 -18.64 42.07
CA PRO A 352 -15.13 -17.31 41.75
C PRO A 352 -16.07 -16.76 42.86
N ASP A 353 -16.07 -15.45 43.07
CA ASP A 353 -17.07 -14.79 43.91
C ASP A 353 -18.02 -13.92 43.10
N SER A 354 -19.30 -14.18 43.33
CA SER A 354 -20.49 -13.56 42.80
C SER A 354 -20.90 -12.30 43.56
N ALA A 355 -21.51 -11.37 42.80
CA ALA A 355 -22.56 -10.40 43.18
C ALA A 355 -22.21 -9.25 44.17
N GLU A 356 -22.28 -8.01 43.68
CA GLU A 356 -23.35 -7.06 44.07
C GLU A 356 -23.42 -5.85 43.11
N GLU A 357 -24.65 -5.44 42.81
CA GLU A 357 -25.11 -4.51 41.77
C GLU A 357 -24.90 -3.02 42.09
N SER A 358 -24.79 -2.19 41.04
CA SER A 358 -25.51 -0.89 40.99
C SER A 358 -25.70 -0.41 39.55
N LEU A 359 -26.85 -0.82 38.99
CA LEU A 359 -27.79 -0.13 38.11
C LEU A 359 -27.33 1.13 37.34
N GLU A 360 -27.40 1.06 36.00
CA GLU A 360 -28.10 2.06 35.17
C GLU A 360 -28.69 1.39 33.90
N ASN A 361 -29.85 1.89 33.48
CA ASN A 361 -30.95 1.21 32.79
C ASN A 361 -30.80 1.02 31.25
N PRO A 362 -31.71 0.24 30.60
CA PRO A 362 -31.43 -0.55 29.41
C PRO A 362 -31.79 0.17 28.09
N THR A 363 -31.10 -0.21 27.01
CA THR A 363 -31.64 -0.02 25.65
C THR A 363 -31.68 -1.38 24.96
N THR A 364 -32.85 -1.71 24.43
CA THR A 364 -33.26 -2.99 23.84
C THR A 364 -32.33 -3.41 22.69
N PRO A 365 -31.86 -4.67 22.61
CA PRO A 365 -31.21 -5.20 21.41
C PRO A 365 -32.28 -5.38 20.34
N GLY A 366 -32.24 -4.56 19.28
CA GLY A 366 -32.92 -4.88 18.04
C GLY A 366 -32.17 -6.01 17.34
N ASP A 367 -32.92 -7.04 16.93
CA ASP A 367 -32.56 -8.15 16.06
C ASP A 367 -31.14 -8.10 15.44
N GLU A 368 -30.16 -8.65 16.13
CA GLU A 368 -28.94 -9.12 15.48
C GLU A 368 -29.18 -10.54 14.97
N SER A 369 -29.69 -10.63 13.74
CA SER A 369 -29.45 -11.78 12.87
C SER A 369 -27.96 -12.15 12.92
N PRO A 370 -27.58 -13.45 12.87
CA PRO A 370 -26.23 -13.91 13.18
C PRO A 370 -25.19 -13.17 12.31
N GLN A 371 -24.44 -12.26 12.94
CA GLN A 371 -23.47 -11.42 12.24
C GLN A 371 -22.33 -12.30 11.71
N ASN A 372 -22.24 -12.40 10.39
CA ASN A 372 -21.07 -12.89 9.68
C ASN A 372 -19.81 -12.14 10.20
N ASN A 373 -18.78 -12.85 10.72
CA ASN A 373 -17.47 -12.26 11.10
C ASN A 373 -16.64 -11.80 9.90
N ILE A 374 -17.25 -11.18 8.89
CA ILE A 374 -16.51 -10.42 7.89
C ILE A 374 -16.02 -9.16 8.59
N PRO A 375 -14.71 -8.85 8.57
CA PRO A 375 -14.21 -7.64 9.21
C PRO A 375 -14.98 -6.41 8.72
N PRO A 376 -15.29 -5.43 9.58
CA PRO A 376 -16.04 -4.26 9.16
C PRO A 376 -15.25 -3.49 8.08
N GLN A 377 -15.97 -2.97 7.10
CA GLN A 377 -15.42 -2.03 6.11
C GLN A 377 -16.06 -0.66 6.33
N PRO A 378 -15.43 0.21 7.15
CA PRO A 378 -16.00 1.52 7.40
C PRO A 378 -16.01 2.33 6.10
N ARG A 379 -17.15 2.93 5.75
CA ARG A 379 -17.23 3.84 4.59
C ARG A 379 -16.22 4.99 4.70
N HIS A 380 -15.95 5.45 5.92
CA HIS A 380 -14.96 6.50 6.22
C HIS A 380 -14.09 6.04 7.40
N PRO A 381 -12.94 5.41 7.13
CA PRO A 381 -12.00 5.03 8.19
C PRO A 381 -11.51 6.27 8.97
N ALA A 382 -11.18 6.08 10.25
CA ALA A 382 -10.73 7.17 11.12
C ALA A 382 -9.40 7.77 10.62
N LYS A 383 -9.30 9.10 10.62
CA LYS A 383 -8.08 9.79 10.25
C LYS A 383 -6.91 9.35 11.14
N VAL A 384 -5.83 8.94 10.50
CA VAL A 384 -4.53 8.66 11.12
C VAL A 384 -3.43 9.12 10.16
N VAL A 385 -2.32 9.61 10.69
CA VAL A 385 -1.15 9.99 9.90
C VAL A 385 0.01 9.11 10.32
N LYS A 386 0.52 8.30 9.40
CA LYS A 386 1.72 7.48 9.59
C LYS A 386 2.84 8.03 8.72
N THR A 387 4.08 7.95 9.20
CA THR A 387 5.25 8.41 8.45
C THR A 387 6.39 7.40 8.52
N THR A 388 7.09 7.15 7.42
CA THR A 388 8.29 6.29 7.42
C THR A 388 9.32 6.78 6.41
N LEU A 389 10.60 6.74 6.79
CA LEU A 389 11.72 7.08 5.90
C LEU A 389 12.55 5.84 5.59
N LEU A 390 12.56 5.43 4.33
CA LEU A 390 13.30 4.25 3.85
C LEU A 390 14.71 4.65 3.39
N PRO A 391 15.73 3.77 3.50
CA PRO A 391 17.11 4.04 3.10
C PRO A 391 17.31 4.05 1.55
N ALA A 392 16.48 4.81 0.84
CA ALA A 392 16.45 4.93 -0.61
C ALA A 392 16.42 6.41 -1.06
N GLY A 393 16.59 6.67 -2.36
CA GLY A 393 16.28 7.96 -2.97
C GLY A 393 14.80 8.07 -3.41
N HIS A 394 14.53 8.94 -4.37
CA HIS A 394 13.19 9.17 -4.95
C HIS A 394 12.61 7.94 -5.68
N ALA A 395 13.47 7.01 -6.09
CA ALA A 395 13.14 5.75 -6.77
C ALA A 395 12.67 4.62 -5.83
N VAL A 396 12.22 4.92 -4.61
CA VAL A 396 11.91 3.92 -3.57
C VAL A 396 10.94 2.80 -4.03
N LEU A 397 10.02 3.11 -4.95
CA LEU A 397 9.03 2.18 -5.48
C LEU A 397 9.57 1.10 -6.44
N TYR A 398 10.81 1.22 -6.90
CA TYR A 398 11.49 0.19 -7.70
C TYR A 398 12.95 0.00 -7.28
N SER A 399 13.28 0.39 -6.04
CA SER A 399 14.57 0.11 -5.43
C SER A 399 14.55 -1.22 -4.68
N ARG A 400 15.69 -1.62 -4.10
CA ARG A 400 15.77 -2.79 -3.20
C ARG A 400 14.78 -2.77 -2.05
N SER A 401 14.36 -1.58 -1.61
CA SER A 401 13.41 -1.41 -0.51
C SER A 401 11.96 -1.68 -0.91
N VAL A 402 11.66 -1.99 -2.19
CA VAL A 402 10.27 -2.14 -2.65
C VAL A 402 9.50 -3.27 -1.95
N ARG A 403 10.18 -4.35 -1.53
CA ARG A 403 9.52 -5.43 -0.77
C ARG A 403 9.11 -4.96 0.63
N THR A 404 10.00 -4.24 1.31
CA THR A 404 9.70 -3.60 2.60
C THR A 404 8.58 -2.56 2.43
N LEU A 405 8.64 -1.76 1.36
CA LEU A 405 7.60 -0.80 1.02
C LEU A 405 6.24 -1.47 0.84
N ALA A 406 6.17 -2.58 0.09
CA ALA A 406 4.94 -3.33 -0.12
C ALA A 406 4.37 -3.87 1.21
N GLY A 407 5.21 -4.46 2.07
CA GLY A 407 4.79 -4.94 3.39
C GLY A 407 4.24 -3.80 4.26
N LEU A 408 4.97 -2.69 4.36
CA LEU A 408 4.53 -1.51 5.12
C LEU A 408 3.19 -0.95 4.62
N ILE A 409 2.98 -0.92 3.30
CA ILE A 409 1.72 -0.48 2.69
C ILE A 409 0.60 -1.46 3.04
N SER A 410 0.82 -2.76 2.90
CA SER A 410 -0.16 -3.80 3.27
C SER A 410 -0.56 -3.70 4.74
N ASP A 411 0.42 -3.56 5.65
CA ASP A 411 0.17 -3.41 7.09
C ASP A 411 -0.67 -2.16 7.36
N PHE A 412 -0.32 -1.02 6.75
CA PHE A 412 -1.09 0.22 6.92
C PHE A 412 -2.53 0.09 6.42
N MET A 413 -2.74 -0.51 5.25
CA MET A 413 -4.08 -0.72 4.69
C MET A 413 -4.90 -1.64 5.58
N ASN A 414 -4.30 -2.72 6.08
CA ASN A 414 -4.94 -3.68 6.97
C ASN A 414 -5.36 -3.04 8.30
N ASP A 415 -4.44 -2.32 8.94
CA ASP A 415 -4.61 -1.85 10.32
C ASP A 415 -5.43 -0.55 10.42
N HIS A 416 -5.38 0.29 9.38
CA HIS A 416 -5.95 1.64 9.43
C HIS A 416 -7.04 1.93 8.41
N ILE A 417 -7.23 1.08 7.39
CA ILE A 417 -8.29 1.26 6.39
C ILE A 417 -9.37 0.20 6.56
N THR A 418 -9.02 -1.08 6.36
CA THR A 418 -9.90 -2.21 6.63
C THR A 418 -9.11 -3.51 6.76
N ALA A 419 -9.45 -4.30 7.77
CA ALA A 419 -8.86 -5.63 7.96
C ALA A 419 -9.27 -6.64 6.87
N ARG A 420 -10.17 -6.26 5.93
CA ARG A 420 -10.51 -7.07 4.76
C ARG A 420 -9.35 -7.22 3.76
N PHE A 421 -8.30 -6.40 3.85
CA PHE A 421 -7.07 -6.61 3.08
C PHE A 421 -6.22 -7.78 3.60
N SER A 422 -6.47 -8.26 4.83
CA SER A 422 -5.73 -9.40 5.38
C SER A 422 -6.02 -10.68 4.61
N LEU A 423 -4.95 -11.32 4.12
CA LEU A 423 -5.01 -12.68 3.60
C LEU A 423 -5.47 -13.69 4.65
N GLY A 424 -5.41 -13.38 5.94
CA GLY A 424 -5.89 -14.26 7.01
C GLY A 424 -7.40 -14.46 7.01
N THR A 425 -8.15 -13.67 6.25
CA THR A 425 -9.57 -13.95 5.96
C THR A 425 -9.71 -15.11 4.97
N ILE A 426 -8.76 -15.29 4.06
CA ILE A 426 -8.77 -16.26 2.95
C ILE A 426 -8.00 -17.53 3.33
N ILE A 427 -6.81 -17.38 3.91
CA ILE A 427 -5.93 -18.49 4.31
C ILE A 427 -6.47 -19.08 5.61
N LYS A 428 -6.73 -20.39 5.62
CA LYS A 428 -7.22 -21.13 6.81
C LYS A 428 -6.20 -22.12 7.37
N ASP A 429 -5.28 -22.59 6.51
CA ASP A 429 -4.28 -23.59 6.84
C ASP A 429 -2.96 -23.30 6.08
N ILE A 430 -1.83 -23.50 6.75
CA ILE A 430 -0.48 -23.42 6.17
C ILE A 430 0.21 -24.76 6.37
N VAL A 431 0.68 -25.36 5.28
CA VAL A 431 1.50 -26.59 5.34
C VAL A 431 2.95 -26.23 5.06
N ASP A 432 3.79 -26.29 6.08
CA ASP A 432 5.23 -26.05 5.97
C ASP A 432 5.99 -27.35 5.77
N ILE A 433 6.57 -27.48 4.57
CA ILE A 433 7.36 -28.66 4.18
C ILE A 433 8.86 -28.50 4.41
N SER A 434 9.32 -27.38 4.95
CA SER A 434 10.75 -27.14 5.20
C SER A 434 11.30 -28.08 6.27
N HIS A 435 12.60 -28.40 6.20
CA HIS A 435 13.23 -29.28 7.19
C HIS A 435 13.28 -28.62 8.57
N ASP A 436 13.82 -27.39 8.61
CA ASP A 436 14.05 -26.65 9.84
C ASP A 436 12.79 -25.95 10.32
N ASN A 437 12.70 -25.65 11.62
CA ASN A 437 11.61 -24.82 12.12
C ASN A 437 11.63 -23.43 11.47
N PRO A 438 10.45 -22.84 11.21
CA PRO A 438 10.39 -21.49 10.65
C PRO A 438 11.07 -20.49 11.59
N VAL A 439 11.65 -19.44 11.01
CA VAL A 439 12.26 -18.32 11.75
C VAL A 439 11.20 -17.42 12.38
N TYR A 440 9.92 -17.61 12.02
CA TYR A 440 8.76 -16.91 12.55
C TYR A 440 7.96 -17.83 13.47
N ASP A 441 7.24 -17.24 14.43
CA ASP A 441 6.32 -17.97 15.31
C ASP A 441 4.96 -18.16 14.61
N PRO A 442 4.55 -19.40 14.28
CA PRO A 442 3.27 -19.64 13.62
C PRO A 442 2.05 -19.19 14.40
N ARG A 443 2.16 -19.01 15.73
CA ARG A 443 1.07 -18.48 16.57
C ARG A 443 0.71 -17.04 16.22
N ASN A 444 1.61 -16.32 15.56
CA ASN A 444 1.38 -14.94 15.13
C ASN A 444 0.53 -14.82 13.86
N PHE A 445 0.15 -15.93 13.22
CA PHE A 445 -0.73 -15.92 12.05
C PHE A 445 -2.19 -15.58 12.37
N GLY A 446 -2.54 -15.50 13.65
CA GLY A 446 -3.88 -15.15 14.12
C GLY A 446 -4.78 -16.37 14.35
N ASN A 447 -5.89 -16.15 15.07
CA ASN A 447 -6.74 -17.22 15.63
C ASN A 447 -7.54 -18.05 14.59
N GLY A 448 -7.38 -17.79 13.29
CA GLY A 448 -8.09 -18.48 12.21
C GLY A 448 -7.21 -19.35 11.29
N ILE A 449 -5.88 -19.27 11.43
CA ILE A 449 -4.93 -20.03 10.60
C ILE A 449 -4.35 -21.18 11.42
N LYS A 450 -4.53 -22.42 10.94
CA LYS A 450 -3.83 -23.58 11.48
C LYS A 450 -2.51 -23.80 10.76
N TYR A 451 -1.46 -24.09 11.51
CA TYR A 451 -0.13 -24.36 10.99
C TYR A 451 0.21 -25.84 11.11
N HIS A 452 0.62 -26.45 10.00
CA HIS A 452 0.94 -27.87 9.91
C HIS A 452 2.38 -28.05 9.43
N LYS A 453 3.22 -28.69 10.24
CA LYS A 453 4.64 -28.94 9.92
C LYS A 453 4.78 -30.36 9.37
N LEU A 454 5.30 -30.49 8.15
CA LEU A 454 5.61 -31.78 7.51
C LEU A 454 7.03 -31.74 6.92
N PRO A 455 8.08 -31.93 7.75
CA PRO A 455 9.44 -31.63 7.35
C PRO A 455 9.95 -32.56 6.25
N THR A 456 10.47 -31.97 5.16
CA THR A 456 11.11 -32.69 4.06
C THR A 456 12.57 -32.28 3.92
N VAL A 457 13.42 -33.16 3.38
CA VAL A 457 14.84 -32.86 3.14
C VAL A 457 15.00 -32.23 1.76
N SER A 458 15.57 -31.02 1.72
CA SER A 458 15.80 -30.31 0.47
C SER A 458 16.70 -31.11 -0.49
N LYS A 459 16.37 -31.08 -1.78
CA LYS A 459 17.13 -31.72 -2.89
C LYS A 459 17.14 -33.25 -2.86
N ILE A 460 16.39 -33.88 -1.96
CA ILE A 460 16.11 -35.31 -1.99
C ILE A 460 14.69 -35.47 -2.53
N PRO A 461 14.46 -36.28 -3.58
CA PRO A 461 13.12 -36.60 -4.03
C PRO A 461 12.30 -37.20 -2.89
N PRO A 462 11.05 -36.77 -2.67
CA PRO A 462 10.19 -37.36 -1.65
C PRO A 462 9.96 -38.84 -1.95
N THR A 463 9.99 -39.67 -0.91
CA THR A 463 9.65 -41.09 -1.02
C THR A 463 8.15 -41.28 -1.21
N ASP A 464 7.74 -42.48 -1.64
CA ASP A 464 6.33 -42.83 -1.71
C ASP A 464 5.60 -42.65 -0.37
N MET A 465 6.31 -42.90 0.74
CA MET A 465 5.79 -42.68 2.09
C MET A 465 5.60 -41.20 2.40
N ASP A 466 6.55 -40.34 2.00
CA ASP A 466 6.45 -38.89 2.20
C ASP A 466 5.26 -38.31 1.42
N VAL A 467 5.06 -38.78 0.18
CA VAL A 467 3.90 -38.40 -0.65
C VAL A 467 2.60 -38.87 0.00
N ALA A 468 2.55 -40.11 0.49
CA ALA A 468 1.37 -40.64 1.18
C ALA A 468 1.04 -39.86 2.46
N ASN A 469 2.05 -39.48 3.24
CA ASN A 469 1.88 -38.69 4.46
C ASN A 469 1.39 -37.27 4.16
N PHE A 470 1.93 -36.61 3.12
CA PHE A 470 1.45 -35.31 2.67
C PHE A 470 -0.02 -35.38 2.23
N ILE A 471 -0.36 -36.41 1.45
CA ILE A 471 -1.74 -36.66 1.01
C ILE A 471 -2.67 -36.84 2.21
N LYS A 472 -2.29 -37.69 3.17
CA LYS A 472 -3.06 -37.95 4.38
C LYS A 472 -3.30 -36.67 5.19
N LEU A 473 -2.27 -35.85 5.37
CA LEU A 473 -2.38 -34.56 6.06
C LEU A 473 -3.35 -33.62 5.32
N VAL A 474 -3.25 -33.52 3.99
CA VAL A 474 -4.16 -32.68 3.21
C VAL A 474 -5.60 -33.18 3.34
N ASP A 475 -5.85 -34.49 3.35
CA ASP A 475 -7.18 -35.05 3.53
C ASP A 475 -7.75 -34.77 4.93
N GLU A 476 -6.93 -34.91 5.97
CA GLU A 476 -7.30 -34.56 7.34
C GLU A 476 -7.65 -33.08 7.46
N ILE A 477 -6.82 -32.19 6.90
CA ILE A 477 -7.09 -30.75 6.82
C ILE A 477 -8.44 -30.54 6.14
N ARG A 478 -8.72 -31.18 5.00
CA ARG A 478 -9.99 -31.00 4.27
C ARG A 478 -11.22 -31.38 5.08
N GLU A 479 -11.20 -32.52 5.77
CA GLU A 479 -12.34 -32.91 6.61
C GLU A 479 -12.50 -31.94 7.79
N GLU A 480 -11.40 -31.48 8.39
CA GLU A 480 -11.45 -30.43 9.41
C GLU A 480 -12.02 -29.12 8.84
N GLN A 481 -11.61 -28.70 7.65
CA GLN A 481 -12.10 -27.50 7.00
C GLN A 481 -13.61 -27.56 6.76
N LYS A 482 -14.19 -28.71 6.43
CA LYS A 482 -15.65 -28.86 6.30
C LYS A 482 -16.38 -28.60 7.61
N VAL A 483 -15.85 -29.13 8.71
CA VAL A 483 -16.40 -28.93 10.07
C VAL A 483 -16.22 -27.49 10.51
N ARG A 484 -15.04 -26.91 10.24
CA ARG A 484 -14.73 -25.51 10.53
C ARG A 484 -15.60 -24.57 9.70
N ALA A 485 -15.82 -24.81 8.41
CA ALA A 485 -16.67 -23.95 7.58
C ALA A 485 -18.14 -23.89 8.07
N ALA A 486 -18.61 -24.94 8.76
CA ALA A 486 -19.96 -24.97 9.34
C ALA A 486 -20.08 -24.22 10.68
N SER A 487 -18.97 -24.00 11.38
CA SER A 487 -18.94 -23.48 12.76
C SER A 487 -18.16 -22.17 12.91
N GLU A 488 -17.17 -21.95 12.05
CA GLU A 488 -16.36 -20.75 11.95
C GLU A 488 -16.90 -19.87 10.82
N PRO A 489 -17.07 -18.57 11.06
CA PRO A 489 -17.48 -17.61 10.03
C PRO A 489 -16.34 -17.19 9.10
N GLY A 490 -16.68 -16.57 7.96
CA GLY A 490 -15.71 -16.04 6.99
C GLY A 490 -15.10 -17.10 6.06
N TRP A 491 -15.83 -18.17 5.79
CA TRP A 491 -15.53 -19.14 4.73
C TRP A 491 -16.31 -18.75 3.47
N SER A 492 -15.69 -18.89 2.28
CA SER A 492 -16.40 -18.68 1.02
C SER A 492 -17.36 -19.84 0.76
N GLU A 493 -18.49 -19.60 0.07
CA GLU A 493 -19.44 -20.68 -0.29
C GLU A 493 -18.78 -21.79 -1.14
N ASN A 494 -17.71 -21.43 -1.86
CA ASN A 494 -16.96 -22.31 -2.75
C ASN A 494 -15.60 -22.75 -2.16
N TYR A 495 -15.43 -22.75 -0.83
CA TYR A 495 -14.13 -23.09 -0.20
C TYR A 495 -13.57 -24.47 -0.59
N VAL A 496 -14.43 -25.38 -1.08
CA VAL A 496 -14.09 -26.73 -1.54
C VAL A 496 -13.52 -26.74 -2.98
N GLU A 497 -13.81 -25.73 -3.82
CA GLU A 497 -13.50 -25.74 -5.27
C GLU A 497 -12.02 -25.48 -5.61
N ALA A 498 -11.23 -24.90 -4.69
CA ALA A 498 -9.84 -24.53 -4.95
C ALA A 498 -8.94 -25.73 -5.36
N ILE A 499 -9.32 -26.97 -4.98
CA ILE A 499 -8.61 -28.20 -5.36
C ILE A 499 -9.08 -28.74 -6.72
N ASP A 500 -10.36 -28.62 -7.06
CA ASP A 500 -10.84 -28.95 -8.41
C ASP A 500 -10.19 -28.03 -9.45
N GLU A 501 -9.97 -26.77 -9.07
CA GLU A 501 -9.21 -25.81 -9.86
C GLU A 501 -7.70 -26.13 -9.89
N PHE A 502 -7.09 -26.62 -8.80
CA PHE A 502 -5.73 -27.15 -8.80
C PHE A 502 -5.59 -28.41 -9.70
N ALA A 503 -6.60 -29.28 -9.71
CA ALA A 503 -6.67 -30.45 -10.56
C ALA A 503 -6.83 -30.08 -12.05
N GLN A 504 -7.57 -29.00 -12.35
CA GLN A 504 -7.77 -28.48 -13.70
C GLN A 504 -6.62 -27.57 -14.18
N GLY A 505 -5.97 -26.85 -13.27
CA GLY A 505 -4.97 -25.83 -13.54
C GLY A 505 -3.55 -26.38 -13.55
N ARG A 506 -3.08 -26.85 -14.72
CA ARG A 506 -1.63 -26.99 -14.93
C ARG A 506 -1.00 -25.61 -15.18
N PRO A 507 -0.02 -25.20 -14.36
CA PRO A 507 1.21 -24.67 -14.97
C PRO A 507 2.50 -25.19 -14.33
N ASN A 508 3.57 -25.11 -15.13
CA ASN A 508 4.92 -25.70 -15.05
C ASN A 508 5.77 -25.38 -13.78
N GLY A 509 5.24 -25.54 -12.58
CA GLY A 509 5.87 -25.06 -11.34
C GLY A 509 6.70 -26.06 -10.53
N ILE A 510 6.41 -27.36 -10.59
CA ILE A 510 7.11 -28.36 -9.75
C ILE A 510 7.91 -29.31 -10.66
N ARG A 511 9.24 -29.30 -10.49
CA ARG A 511 10.22 -29.89 -11.42
C ARG A 511 10.36 -31.41 -11.34
N HIS A 512 9.55 -32.13 -10.55
CA HIS A 512 9.77 -33.57 -10.30
C HIS A 512 8.57 -34.43 -10.71
N SER A 513 8.77 -35.31 -11.70
CA SER A 513 7.76 -36.15 -12.33
C SER A 513 7.00 -37.07 -11.37
N HIS A 514 7.69 -37.68 -10.40
CA HIS A 514 7.07 -38.58 -9.42
C HIS A 514 5.94 -37.92 -8.60
N PHE A 515 6.10 -36.65 -8.23
CA PHE A 515 5.08 -35.92 -7.46
C PHE A 515 3.92 -35.47 -8.36
N LEU A 516 4.20 -35.16 -9.64
CA LEU A 516 3.19 -34.80 -10.65
C LEU A 516 2.23 -35.96 -10.92
N ASP A 517 2.77 -37.16 -11.18
CA ASP A 517 1.97 -38.27 -11.70
C ASP A 517 1.06 -38.86 -10.62
N ARG A 518 1.54 -39.06 -9.39
CA ARG A 518 0.71 -39.63 -8.31
C ARG A 518 -0.38 -38.70 -7.80
N LEU A 519 -0.08 -37.40 -7.69
CA LEU A 519 -1.09 -36.42 -7.27
C LEU A 519 -2.15 -36.26 -8.36
N ALA A 520 -1.75 -36.23 -9.64
CA ALA A 520 -2.69 -36.14 -10.77
C ALA A 520 -3.57 -37.39 -10.94
N LEU A 521 -3.01 -38.60 -10.84
CA LEU A 521 -3.77 -39.86 -10.92
C LEU A 521 -4.92 -39.89 -9.91
N ARG A 522 -4.68 -39.41 -8.69
CA ARG A 522 -5.69 -39.32 -7.64
C ARG A 522 -6.90 -38.45 -8.01
N TYR A 523 -6.68 -37.33 -8.71
CA TYR A 523 -7.73 -36.36 -9.04
C TYR A 523 -8.33 -36.55 -10.44
N CYS A 524 -7.69 -37.31 -11.33
CA CYS A 524 -8.25 -37.66 -12.64
C CYS A 524 -9.31 -38.77 -12.54
N ASP A 525 -9.17 -39.69 -11.58
CA ASP A 525 -10.06 -40.87 -11.45
C ASP A 525 -11.42 -40.56 -10.78
N GLN A 526 -11.71 -39.30 -10.42
CA GLN A 526 -13.01 -38.90 -9.86
C GLN A 526 -14.04 -38.44 -10.92
N LYS A 527 -13.70 -38.49 -12.22
CA LYS A 527 -14.68 -38.40 -13.32
C LYS A 527 -14.86 -39.78 -13.97
N ALA A 528 -15.65 -40.63 -13.32
CA ALA A 528 -16.29 -41.80 -13.93
C ALA A 528 -17.70 -41.94 -13.36
#